data_AF-A0A833GEU3-F1
#
_entry.id   AF-A0A833GEU3-F1
#
_cell.length_a   1.000
_cell.length_b   1.000
_cell.length_c   1.000
_cell.angle_alpha   90.00
_cell.angle_beta   90.00
_cell.angle_gamma   90.00
#
_symmetry.space_group_name_H-M   'P 1'
#
loop_
_entity.id
_entity.type
_entity.pdbx_description
1 polymer ?
#
loop_
_entity_poly.entity_id
_entity_poly.type
_entity_poly.pdbx_seq_one_letter_code
_entity_poly.pdbx_strand_id
1 'polypeptide(L)'
;MGWLGRILPLKEAAGDDGIAERMRAAHEAVRRNDYEAALAIWGPLAHAGVPRAQNNIGACFAEGLGVARDNALALRWLTLAAEAGDSVGQRNLAALYFKGDGVDPDAARAATLYRAAAEAGDAPAQDMLSWMLLEGEIIPPDHVEAKRWAEAAAAQGIASSMTRVGMIYHNALGVDRDPQQAALWWDKAAIRGDADAQAMLGAAYHLGAGVPRDRVAALAWLLRGRDAGSELAAPFLDAARTSLSPLEIARARALADKPLPEPVA
;
A
#
# COMPACT_ATOMS: atom_id res chain seq x y z
N MET A 1 -32.35 -20.98 -13.91
CA MET A 1 -32.60 -20.12 -12.73
C MET A 1 -31.25 -19.68 -12.19
N GLY A 2 -30.82 -18.46 -12.50
CA GLY A 2 -29.51 -17.93 -12.12
C GLY A 2 -29.41 -17.62 -10.62
N TRP A 3 -28.18 -17.50 -10.11
CA TRP A 3 -27.86 -17.19 -8.71
C TRP A 3 -28.61 -15.95 -8.17
N LEU A 4 -28.86 -14.97 -9.04
CA LEU A 4 -29.68 -13.77 -8.78
C LEU A 4 -31.12 -14.09 -8.32
N GLY A 5 -31.68 -15.23 -8.69
CA GLY A 5 -33.06 -15.61 -8.35
C GLY A 5 -33.24 -16.22 -6.94
N ARG A 6 -32.15 -16.46 -6.20
CA ARG A 6 -32.22 -17.07 -4.85
C ARG A 6 -32.11 -16.05 -3.70
N ILE A 7 -32.11 -14.75 -4.01
CA ILE A 7 -31.96 -13.67 -3.02
C ILE A 7 -33.34 -13.10 -2.63
N LEU A 8 -34.22 -13.95 -2.09
CA LEU A 8 -35.37 -13.52 -1.29
C LEU A 8 -35.02 -13.76 0.19
N PRO A 9 -35.41 -12.86 1.11
CA PRO A 9 -34.77 -12.76 2.41
C PRO A 9 -35.20 -13.91 3.32
N LEU A 10 -34.27 -14.80 3.66
CA LEU A 10 -34.41 -15.59 4.87
C LEU A 10 -34.19 -14.64 6.05
N LYS A 11 -35.31 -14.35 6.72
CA LYS A 11 -35.40 -13.55 7.93
C LYS A 11 -34.84 -14.35 9.11
N GLU A 12 -33.53 -14.57 9.10
CA GLU A 12 -32.80 -14.91 10.31
C GLU A 12 -31.89 -13.73 10.62
N ALA A 13 -32.22 -13.03 11.70
CA ALA A 13 -31.33 -12.07 12.32
C ALA A 13 -30.15 -12.88 12.88
N ALA A 14 -29.18 -13.19 12.01
CA ALA A 14 -27.89 -13.67 12.45
C ALA A 14 -27.32 -12.59 13.37
N GLY A 15 -27.10 -12.93 14.64
CA GLY A 15 -26.32 -12.08 15.53
C GLY A 15 -24.92 -11.85 14.96
N ASP A 16 -24.19 -10.88 15.50
CA ASP A 16 -22.86 -10.47 15.01
C ASP A 16 -21.89 -11.67 14.84
N ASP A 17 -21.97 -12.68 15.70
CA ASP A 17 -21.19 -13.92 15.62
C ASP A 17 -21.40 -14.69 14.31
N GLY A 18 -22.64 -14.72 13.81
CA GLY A 18 -22.99 -15.38 12.55
C GLY A 18 -22.50 -14.59 11.32
N ILE A 19 -22.47 -13.26 11.39
CA ILE A 19 -21.90 -12.42 10.34
C ILE A 19 -20.38 -12.65 10.28
N ALA A 20 -19.70 -12.64 11.42
CA ALA A 20 -18.25 -12.85 11.50
C ALA A 20 -17.82 -14.22 10.96
N GLU A 21 -18.55 -15.29 11.29
CA GLU A 21 -18.30 -16.63 10.75
C GLU A 21 -18.47 -16.69 9.23
N ARG A 22 -19.56 -16.14 8.70
CA ARG A 22 -19.81 -16.07 7.26
C ARG A 22 -18.73 -15.26 6.54
N MET A 23 -18.31 -14.13 7.11
CA MET A 23 -17.22 -13.33 6.54
C MET A 23 -15.90 -14.10 6.51
N ARG A 24 -15.57 -14.87 7.55
CA ARG A 24 -14.38 -15.75 7.55
C ARG A 24 -14.45 -16.83 6.47
N ALA A 25 -15.61 -17.48 6.33
CA ALA A 25 -15.83 -18.50 5.29
C ALA A 25 -15.68 -17.90 3.87
N ALA A 26 -16.20 -16.70 3.64
CA ALA A 26 -16.03 -16.01 2.36
C ALA A 26 -14.55 -15.66 2.07
N HIS A 27 -13.79 -15.20 3.08
CA HIS A 27 -12.35 -14.96 2.91
C HIS A 27 -11.58 -16.26 2.62
N GLU A 28 -11.97 -17.39 3.21
CA GLU A 28 -11.37 -18.68 2.89
C GLU A 28 -11.69 -19.12 1.45
N ALA A 29 -12.91 -18.90 0.98
CA ALA A 29 -13.26 -19.14 -0.41
C ALA A 29 -12.39 -18.30 -1.36
N VAL A 30 -12.18 -17.01 -1.07
CA VAL A 30 -11.27 -16.15 -1.85
C VAL A 30 -9.83 -16.67 -1.84
N ARG A 31 -9.31 -17.15 -0.71
CA ARG A 31 -7.96 -17.77 -0.66
C ARG A 31 -7.82 -18.99 -1.57
N ARG A 32 -8.93 -19.67 -1.85
CA ARG A 32 -9.01 -20.80 -2.81
C ARG A 32 -9.36 -20.35 -4.23
N ASN A 33 -9.41 -19.03 -4.49
CA ASN A 33 -9.85 -18.42 -5.74
C ASN A 33 -11.30 -18.78 -6.13
N ASP A 34 -12.12 -19.15 -5.15
CA ASP A 34 -13.54 -19.51 -5.33
C ASP A 34 -14.42 -18.28 -5.05
N TYR A 35 -14.42 -17.35 -6.02
CA TYR A 35 -15.22 -16.13 -5.92
C TYR A 35 -16.73 -16.41 -6.04
N GLU A 36 -17.15 -17.49 -6.71
CA GLU A 36 -18.55 -17.85 -6.77
C GLU A 36 -19.10 -18.16 -5.37
N ALA A 37 -18.39 -18.98 -4.58
CA ALA A 37 -18.76 -19.25 -3.20
C ALA A 37 -18.68 -18.00 -2.31
N ALA A 38 -17.64 -17.17 -2.47
CA ALA A 38 -17.52 -15.92 -1.71
C ALA A 38 -18.69 -14.97 -1.98
N LEU A 39 -19.07 -14.79 -3.26
CA LEU A 39 -20.20 -13.97 -3.68
C LEU A 39 -21.54 -14.51 -3.17
N ALA A 40 -21.72 -15.84 -3.15
CA ALA A 40 -22.92 -16.46 -2.58
C ALA A 40 -23.08 -16.16 -1.08
N ILE A 41 -21.98 -16.00 -0.35
CA ILE A 41 -21.99 -15.63 1.07
C ILE A 41 -22.17 -14.13 1.26
N TRP A 42 -21.42 -13.30 0.52
CA TRP A 42 -21.44 -11.84 0.63
C TRP A 42 -22.74 -11.23 0.12
N GLY A 43 -23.37 -11.78 -0.93
CA GLY A 43 -24.56 -11.22 -1.55
C GLY A 43 -25.68 -10.92 -0.54
N PRO A 44 -26.15 -11.91 0.24
CA PRO A 44 -27.16 -11.67 1.26
C PRO A 44 -26.69 -10.71 2.37
N LEU A 45 -25.42 -10.74 2.76
CA LEU A 45 -24.87 -9.81 3.77
C LEU A 45 -24.82 -8.37 3.26
N ALA A 46 -24.44 -8.17 2.00
CA ALA A 46 -24.39 -6.87 1.34
C ALA A 46 -25.79 -6.27 1.21
N HIS A 47 -26.79 -7.09 0.84
CA HIS A 47 -28.19 -6.70 0.83
C HIS A 47 -28.74 -6.39 2.23
N ALA A 48 -28.22 -7.04 3.28
CA ALA A 48 -28.55 -6.76 4.67
C ALA A 48 -27.82 -5.52 5.23
N GLY A 49 -27.00 -4.83 4.43
CA GLY A 49 -26.34 -3.61 4.85
C GLY A 49 -24.98 -3.80 5.52
N VAL A 50 -24.39 -5.00 5.48
CA VAL A 50 -23.04 -5.24 6.06
C VAL A 50 -21.99 -4.52 5.20
N PRO A 51 -21.34 -3.45 5.69
CA PRO A 51 -20.54 -2.56 4.83
C PRO A 51 -19.35 -3.24 4.19
N ARG A 52 -18.66 -4.12 4.93
CA ARG A 52 -17.54 -4.90 4.39
C ARG A 52 -17.97 -5.85 3.27
N ALA A 53 -19.15 -6.44 3.37
CA ALA A 53 -19.68 -7.31 2.31
C ALA A 53 -20.05 -6.49 1.06
N GLN A 54 -20.63 -5.30 1.23
CA GLN A 54 -20.89 -4.37 0.13
C GLN A 54 -19.58 -3.97 -0.56
N ASN A 55 -18.55 -3.62 0.20
CA ASN A 55 -17.22 -3.34 -0.34
C ASN A 55 -16.69 -4.52 -1.17
N ASN A 56 -16.75 -5.74 -0.63
CA ASN A 56 -16.21 -6.93 -1.29
C ASN A 56 -16.94 -7.24 -2.61
N ILE A 57 -18.28 -7.09 -2.63
CA ILE A 57 -19.08 -7.20 -3.86
C ILE A 57 -18.68 -6.11 -4.87
N GLY A 58 -18.53 -4.86 -4.41
CA GLY A 58 -18.09 -3.75 -5.24
C GLY A 58 -16.72 -3.99 -5.88
N ALA A 59 -15.76 -4.50 -5.11
CA ALA A 59 -14.44 -4.88 -5.61
C ALA A 59 -14.51 -6.02 -6.65
N CYS A 60 -15.38 -7.02 -6.45
CA CYS A 60 -15.56 -8.09 -7.43
C CYS A 60 -16.07 -7.57 -8.78
N PHE A 61 -17.00 -6.62 -8.78
CA PHE A 61 -17.47 -5.98 -10.00
C PHE A 61 -16.42 -5.06 -10.64
N ALA A 62 -15.59 -4.37 -9.85
CA ALA A 62 -14.53 -3.50 -10.36
C ALA A 62 -13.43 -4.30 -11.09
N GLU A 63 -13.03 -5.43 -10.52
CA GLU A 63 -11.90 -6.24 -10.98
C GLU A 63 -12.32 -7.46 -11.83
N GLY A 64 -13.62 -7.75 -11.93
CA GLY A 64 -14.14 -8.91 -12.67
C GLY A 64 -13.87 -10.26 -11.97
N LEU A 65 -13.91 -10.28 -10.63
CA LEU A 65 -13.59 -11.46 -9.83
C LEU A 65 -14.86 -12.31 -9.62
N GLY A 66 -14.98 -13.42 -10.35
CA GLY A 66 -16.15 -14.32 -10.28
C GLY A 66 -17.42 -13.78 -10.94
N VAL A 67 -17.41 -12.54 -11.42
CA VAL A 67 -18.48 -11.88 -12.18
C VAL A 67 -17.88 -11.09 -13.35
N ALA A 68 -18.70 -10.78 -14.36
CA ALA A 68 -18.29 -9.85 -15.40
C ALA A 68 -18.02 -8.47 -14.79
N ARG A 69 -16.96 -7.80 -15.25
CA ARG A 69 -16.62 -6.44 -14.82
C ARG A 69 -17.77 -5.49 -15.13
N ASP A 70 -18.18 -4.71 -14.13
CA ASP A 70 -19.24 -3.69 -14.22
C ASP A 70 -18.94 -2.55 -13.25
N ASN A 71 -18.31 -1.49 -13.77
CA ASN A 71 -17.88 -0.36 -12.94
C ASN A 71 -19.08 0.45 -12.41
N ALA A 72 -20.25 0.39 -13.05
CA ALA A 72 -21.45 1.07 -12.55
C ALA A 72 -22.04 0.33 -11.35
N LEU A 73 -22.03 -1.01 -11.35
CA LEU A 73 -22.37 -1.81 -10.17
C LEU A 73 -21.32 -1.66 -9.07
N ALA A 74 -20.03 -1.66 -9.42
CA ALA A 74 -18.96 -1.42 -8.47
C ALA A 74 -19.15 -0.07 -7.76
N LEU A 75 -19.37 1.00 -8.51
CA LEU A 75 -19.62 2.34 -7.98
C LEU A 75 -20.77 2.34 -6.96
N ARG A 76 -21.90 1.70 -7.28
CA ARG A 76 -23.05 1.64 -6.37
C ARG A 76 -22.72 0.93 -5.05
N TRP A 77 -22.11 -0.25 -5.12
CA TRP A 77 -21.79 -1.03 -3.92
C TRP A 77 -20.69 -0.41 -3.06
N LEU A 78 -19.65 0.14 -3.70
CA LEU A 78 -18.57 0.84 -2.99
C LEU A 78 -19.07 2.15 -2.35
N THR A 79 -20.01 2.86 -2.99
CA THR A 79 -20.66 4.03 -2.40
C THR A 79 -21.41 3.66 -1.12
N LEU A 80 -22.23 2.60 -1.15
CA LEU A 80 -22.94 2.13 0.05
C LEU A 80 -21.98 1.76 1.19
N ALA A 81 -20.90 1.03 0.88
CA ALA A 81 -19.90 0.65 1.87
C ALA A 81 -19.20 1.88 2.48
N ALA A 82 -18.83 2.84 1.63
CA ALA A 82 -18.12 4.05 2.04
C ALA A 82 -18.99 4.97 2.91
N GLU A 83 -20.26 5.17 2.54
CA GLU A 83 -21.25 5.94 3.30
C GLU A 83 -21.57 5.30 4.65
N ALA A 84 -21.50 3.96 4.74
CA ALA A 84 -21.64 3.22 5.98
C ALA A 84 -20.35 3.17 6.83
N GLY A 85 -19.29 3.88 6.43
CA GLY A 85 -18.05 4.01 7.20
C GLY A 85 -17.05 2.86 7.04
N ASP A 86 -17.21 1.99 6.03
CA ASP A 86 -16.19 0.97 5.74
C ASP A 86 -14.93 1.61 5.17
N SER A 87 -13.83 1.59 5.93
CA SER A 87 -12.58 2.23 5.53
C SER A 87 -11.99 1.68 4.23
N VAL A 88 -12.14 0.38 3.96
CA VAL A 88 -11.71 -0.22 2.70
C VAL A 88 -12.66 0.13 1.56
N GLY A 89 -13.96 0.21 1.81
CA GLY A 89 -14.96 0.74 0.88
C GLY A 89 -14.65 2.18 0.47
N GLN A 90 -14.34 3.05 1.44
CA GLN A 90 -13.90 4.43 1.20
C GLN A 90 -12.64 4.46 0.32
N ARG A 91 -11.61 3.66 0.65
CA ARG A 91 -10.39 3.55 -0.15
C ARG A 91 -10.67 3.05 -1.58
N ASN A 92 -11.48 2.01 -1.73
CA ASN A 92 -11.78 1.42 -3.04
C ASN A 92 -12.61 2.37 -3.91
N LEU A 93 -13.56 3.10 -3.31
CA LEU A 93 -14.31 4.15 -4.00
C LEU A 93 -13.39 5.30 -4.41
N ALA A 94 -12.45 5.69 -3.53
CA ALA A 94 -11.45 6.70 -3.84
C ALA A 94 -10.59 6.28 -5.05
N ALA A 95 -10.13 5.04 -5.09
CA ALA A 95 -9.35 4.49 -6.20
C ALA A 95 -10.15 4.49 -7.52
N LEU A 96 -11.46 4.21 -7.48
CA LEU A 96 -12.33 4.25 -8.65
C LEU A 96 -12.43 5.68 -9.22
N TYR A 97 -12.69 6.67 -8.37
CA TYR A 97 -12.71 8.09 -8.78
C TYR A 97 -11.34 8.61 -9.21
N PHE A 98 -10.26 8.10 -8.62
CA PHE A 98 -8.91 8.52 -8.97
C PHE A 98 -8.49 8.01 -10.35
N LYS A 99 -8.79 6.74 -10.67
CA LYS A 99 -8.45 6.14 -11.97
C LYS A 99 -9.37 6.62 -13.11
N GLY A 100 -10.63 6.96 -12.82
CA GLY A 100 -11.63 7.30 -13.84
C GLY A 100 -12.11 6.08 -14.65
N ASP A 101 -11.89 4.87 -14.13
CA ASP A 101 -12.22 3.63 -14.82
C ASP A 101 -13.74 3.38 -14.81
N GLY A 102 -14.43 3.77 -15.89
CA GLY A 102 -15.88 3.59 -16.04
C GLY A 102 -16.74 4.47 -15.13
N VAL A 103 -16.14 5.45 -14.46
CA VAL A 103 -16.79 6.56 -13.78
C VAL A 103 -16.06 7.84 -14.14
N ASP A 104 -16.75 8.99 -14.13
CA ASP A 104 -16.06 10.26 -14.35
C ASP A 104 -15.01 10.48 -13.25
N PRO A 105 -13.74 10.74 -13.61
CA PRO A 105 -12.68 10.92 -12.63
C PRO A 105 -12.94 12.17 -11.79
N ASP A 106 -12.69 12.06 -10.48
CA ASP A 106 -12.82 13.15 -9.53
C ASP A 106 -11.76 13.01 -8.44
N ALA A 107 -10.59 13.60 -8.69
CA ALA A 107 -9.45 13.49 -7.80
C ALA A 107 -9.69 14.19 -6.44
N ALA A 108 -10.50 15.26 -6.40
CA ALA A 108 -10.84 15.95 -5.16
C ALA A 108 -11.75 15.09 -4.27
N ARG A 109 -12.74 14.43 -4.88
CA ARG A 109 -13.58 13.45 -4.18
C ARG A 109 -12.77 12.24 -3.74
N ALA A 110 -11.85 11.75 -4.57
CA ALA A 110 -10.94 10.67 -4.19
C ALA A 110 -10.10 11.05 -2.96
N ALA A 111 -9.51 12.24 -2.92
CA ALA A 111 -8.73 12.71 -1.78
C ALA A 111 -9.56 12.78 -0.48
N THR A 112 -10.82 13.22 -0.57
CA THR A 112 -11.75 13.24 0.57
C THR A 112 -12.01 11.84 1.10
N LEU A 113 -12.22 10.86 0.21
CA LEU A 113 -12.47 9.46 0.59
C LEU A 113 -11.21 8.77 1.14
N TYR A 114 -10.03 9.00 0.56
CA TYR A 114 -8.77 8.52 1.14
C TYR A 114 -8.53 9.10 2.53
N ARG A 115 -8.88 10.38 2.76
CA ARG A 115 -8.82 10.99 4.09
C ARG A 115 -9.73 10.31 5.10
N ALA A 116 -10.99 10.08 4.76
CA ALA A 116 -11.91 9.35 5.64
C ALA A 116 -11.38 7.94 5.97
N ALA A 117 -10.86 7.22 4.98
CA ALA A 117 -10.29 5.88 5.18
C ALA A 117 -9.03 5.90 6.07
N ALA A 118 -8.16 6.89 5.87
CA ALA A 118 -6.94 7.08 6.64
C ALA A 118 -7.24 7.38 8.13
N GLU A 119 -8.24 8.23 8.38
CA GLU A 119 -8.75 8.56 9.72
C GLU A 119 -9.37 7.34 10.41
N ALA A 120 -9.99 6.44 9.65
CA ALA A 120 -10.49 5.15 10.13
C ALA A 120 -9.38 4.06 10.26
N GLY A 121 -8.11 4.41 10.03
CA GLY A 121 -6.96 3.54 10.26
C GLY A 121 -6.52 2.67 9.08
N ASP A 122 -7.10 2.82 7.88
CA ASP A 122 -6.70 2.03 6.71
C ASP A 122 -5.29 2.41 6.24
N ALA A 123 -4.31 1.52 6.45
CA ALA A 123 -2.90 1.79 6.16
C ALA A 123 -2.61 2.17 4.70
N PRO A 124 -3.19 1.49 3.69
CA PRO A 124 -2.98 1.91 2.30
C PRO A 124 -3.57 3.29 1.98
N ALA A 125 -4.68 3.68 2.59
CA ALA A 125 -5.22 5.03 2.46
C ALA A 125 -4.34 6.07 3.15
N GLN A 126 -3.74 5.74 4.30
CA GLN A 126 -2.74 6.59 4.97
C GLN A 126 -1.51 6.82 4.07
N ASP A 127 -0.99 5.76 3.42
CA ASP A 127 0.13 5.89 2.47
C ASP A 127 -0.24 6.79 1.28
N MET A 128 -1.42 6.57 0.69
CA MET A 128 -1.90 7.36 -0.44
C MET A 128 -2.12 8.83 -0.07
N LEU A 129 -2.76 9.10 1.07
CA LEU A 129 -2.99 10.46 1.54
C LEU A 129 -1.67 11.18 1.86
N SER A 130 -0.71 10.45 2.44
CA SER A 130 0.63 10.98 2.66
C SER A 130 1.29 11.41 1.35
N TRP A 131 1.21 10.58 0.30
CA TRP A 131 1.72 10.92 -1.03
C TRP A 131 1.01 12.16 -1.61
N MET A 132 -0.32 12.21 -1.56
CA MET A 132 -1.09 13.35 -2.09
C MET A 132 -0.71 14.68 -1.42
N LEU A 133 -0.53 14.68 -0.09
CA LEU A 133 -0.13 15.86 0.68
C LEU A 133 1.35 16.23 0.49
N LEU A 134 2.19 15.27 0.10
CA LEU A 134 3.61 15.51 -0.16
C LEU A 134 3.82 16.16 -1.53
N GLU A 135 3.16 15.63 -2.57
CA GLU A 135 3.30 16.16 -3.93
C GLU A 135 2.51 17.46 -4.13
N GLY A 136 1.33 17.58 -3.49
CA GLY A 136 0.54 18.80 -3.55
C GLY A 136 -0.21 19.04 -4.88
N GLU A 137 -0.20 18.08 -5.80
CA GLU A 137 -0.82 18.22 -7.12
C GLU A 137 -2.36 18.09 -7.10
N ILE A 138 -2.88 17.25 -6.20
CA ILE A 138 -4.32 16.93 -6.12
C ILE A 138 -5.02 17.74 -5.03
N ILE A 139 -4.35 17.91 -3.89
CA ILE A 139 -4.77 18.71 -2.74
C ILE A 139 -3.60 19.60 -2.32
N PRO A 140 -3.85 20.75 -1.67
CA PRO A 140 -2.76 21.62 -1.21
C PRO A 140 -1.73 20.84 -0.38
N PRO A 141 -0.43 21.06 -0.61
CA PRO A 141 0.60 20.34 0.12
C PRO A 141 0.61 20.71 1.60
N ASP A 142 0.81 19.71 2.45
CA ASP A 142 1.06 19.86 3.87
C ASP A 142 2.06 18.78 4.30
N HIS A 143 3.34 19.14 4.35
CA HIS A 143 4.40 18.18 4.64
C HIS A 143 4.37 17.67 6.09
N VAL A 144 3.84 18.46 7.04
CA VAL A 144 3.69 18.04 8.44
C VAL A 144 2.62 16.95 8.53
N GLU A 145 1.49 17.17 7.86
CA GLU A 145 0.44 16.17 7.79
C GLU A 145 0.86 14.95 6.96
N ALA A 146 1.54 15.15 5.83
CA ALA A 146 2.07 14.07 5.00
C ALA A 146 2.97 13.14 5.83
N LYS A 147 3.89 13.71 6.63
CA LYS A 147 4.74 12.94 7.54
C LYS A 147 3.92 12.13 8.54
N ARG A 148 2.91 12.74 9.18
CA ARG A 148 2.05 12.05 10.16
C ARG A 148 1.38 10.81 9.55
N TRP A 149 0.85 10.93 8.34
CA TRP A 149 0.22 9.80 7.66
C TRP A 149 1.23 8.75 7.16
N ALA A 150 2.41 9.17 6.70
CA ALA A 150 3.49 8.24 6.36
C ALA A 150 3.94 7.42 7.58
N GLU A 151 4.10 8.07 8.73
CA GLU A 151 4.48 7.39 9.98
C GLU A 151 3.39 6.43 10.46
N ALA A 152 2.10 6.79 10.31
CA ALA A 152 0.99 5.90 10.64
C ALA A 152 0.94 4.66 9.74
N ALA A 153 1.10 4.82 8.43
CA ALA A 153 1.17 3.70 7.49
C ALA A 153 2.43 2.83 7.71
N ALA A 154 3.57 3.46 7.98
CA ALA A 154 4.82 2.79 8.29
C ALA A 154 4.73 1.96 9.58
N ALA A 155 4.04 2.46 10.61
CA ALA A 155 3.81 1.70 11.84
C ALA A 155 2.97 0.43 11.61
N GLN A 156 2.17 0.41 10.54
CA GLN A 156 1.40 -0.76 10.09
C GLN A 156 2.17 -1.63 9.06
N GLY A 157 3.46 -1.32 8.81
CA GLY A 157 4.33 -2.15 7.99
C GLY A 157 4.41 -1.76 6.51
N ILE A 158 3.80 -0.64 6.08
CA ILE A 158 3.89 -0.19 4.69
C ILE A 158 5.30 0.34 4.41
N ALA A 159 6.06 -0.39 3.59
CA ALA A 159 7.48 -0.10 3.32
C ALA A 159 7.67 1.17 2.48
N SER A 160 6.79 1.44 1.50
CA SER A 160 6.80 2.69 0.71
C SER A 160 6.66 3.92 1.61
N SER A 161 5.82 3.84 2.65
CA SER A 161 5.67 4.93 3.62
C SER A 161 6.92 5.10 4.48
N MET A 162 7.60 4.01 4.88
CA MET A 162 8.90 4.11 5.55
C MET A 162 9.92 4.84 4.66
N THR A 163 9.99 4.50 3.37
CA THR A 163 10.83 5.21 2.39
C THR A 163 10.51 6.68 2.33
N ARG A 164 9.22 7.02 2.29
CA ARG A 164 8.71 8.40 2.28
C ARG A 164 9.09 9.17 3.54
N VAL A 165 9.00 8.58 4.73
CA VAL A 165 9.49 9.23 5.97
C VAL A 165 10.98 9.52 5.86
N GLY A 166 11.77 8.60 5.31
CA GLY A 166 13.19 8.84 5.07
C GLY A 166 13.46 10.00 4.11
N MET A 167 12.69 10.09 3.02
CA MET A 167 12.76 11.22 2.08
C MET A 167 12.41 12.55 2.73
N ILE A 168 11.40 12.58 3.59
CA ILE A 168 10.95 13.78 4.32
C ILE A 168 12.10 14.35 5.18
N TYR A 169 12.79 13.51 5.95
CA TYR A 169 13.97 13.93 6.71
C TYR A 169 15.16 14.32 5.83
N HIS A 170 15.38 13.61 4.72
CA HIS A 170 16.48 13.89 3.80
C HIS A 170 16.35 15.27 3.14
N ASN A 171 15.12 15.62 2.74
CA ASN A 171 14.78 16.83 2.00
C ASN A 171 14.29 18.00 2.89
N ALA A 172 14.25 17.82 4.21
CA ALA A 172 13.76 18.82 5.17
C ALA A 172 12.32 19.30 4.88
N LEU A 173 11.41 18.35 4.59
CA LEU A 173 10.03 18.66 4.23
C LEU A 173 9.17 18.76 5.49
N GLY A 174 8.98 19.99 5.99
CA GLY A 174 8.20 20.23 7.22
C GLY A 174 8.89 19.78 8.51
N VAL A 175 10.17 19.39 8.43
CA VAL A 175 11.05 19.02 9.54
C VAL A 175 12.47 19.48 9.24
N ASP A 176 13.32 19.58 10.27
CA ASP A 176 14.74 19.81 10.07
C ASP A 176 15.39 18.62 9.34
N ARG A 177 16.42 18.92 8.55
CA ARG A 177 17.17 17.89 7.85
C ARG A 177 17.86 16.96 8.86
N ASP A 178 17.55 15.68 8.80
CA ASP A 178 18.17 14.65 9.64
C ASP A 178 18.59 13.44 8.81
N PRO A 179 19.86 13.38 8.36
CA PRO A 179 20.37 12.24 7.60
C PRO A 179 20.34 10.92 8.37
N GLN A 180 20.44 10.94 9.70
CA GLN A 180 20.44 9.72 10.52
C GLN A 180 19.02 9.13 10.56
N GLN A 181 18.00 9.97 10.76
CA GLN A 181 16.61 9.53 10.65
C GLN A 181 16.28 9.06 9.24
N ALA A 182 16.76 9.76 8.20
CA ALA A 182 16.56 9.33 6.82
C ALA A 182 17.10 7.90 6.59
N ALA A 183 18.36 7.66 6.95
CA ALA A 183 18.99 6.35 6.79
C ALA A 183 18.32 5.27 7.65
N LEU A 184 17.88 5.60 8.88
CA LEU A 184 17.16 4.67 9.75
C LEU A 184 15.84 4.20 9.13
N TRP A 185 15.07 5.11 8.53
CA TRP A 185 13.81 4.77 7.88
C TRP A 185 14.01 4.00 6.58
N TRP A 186 15.02 4.36 5.78
CA TRP A 186 15.41 3.59 4.60
C TRP A 186 15.90 2.19 4.95
N ASP A 187 16.62 2.01 6.07
CA ASP A 187 17.00 0.68 6.55
C ASP A 187 15.77 -0.19 6.86
N LYS A 188 14.79 0.34 7.60
CA LYS A 188 13.53 -0.36 7.92
C LYS A 188 12.73 -0.76 6.68
N ALA A 189 12.73 0.09 5.65
CA ALA A 189 12.05 -0.17 4.38
C ALA A 189 12.82 -1.17 3.49
N ALA A 190 14.14 -1.01 3.42
CA ALA A 190 15.02 -1.83 2.59
C ALA A 190 15.01 -3.31 3.01
N ILE A 191 14.97 -3.58 4.32
CA ILE A 191 14.84 -4.95 4.85
C ILE A 191 13.46 -5.57 4.57
N ARG A 192 12.45 -4.77 4.24
CA ARG A 192 11.13 -5.22 3.78
C ARG A 192 11.01 -5.33 2.27
N GLY A 193 12.10 -5.08 1.55
CA GLY A 193 12.17 -5.27 0.10
C GLY A 193 11.78 -4.04 -0.72
N ASP A 194 11.59 -2.87 -0.10
CA ASP A 194 11.32 -1.65 -0.86
C ASP A 194 12.54 -1.26 -1.72
N ALA A 195 12.36 -1.25 -3.04
CA ALA A 195 13.45 -1.09 -4.00
C ALA A 195 14.10 0.29 -3.90
N ASP A 196 13.29 1.35 -3.75
CA ASP A 196 13.78 2.72 -3.66
C ASP A 196 14.53 2.94 -2.34
N ALA A 197 14.06 2.40 -1.23
CA ALA A 197 14.80 2.43 0.04
C ALA A 197 16.15 1.70 -0.05
N GLN A 198 16.21 0.56 -0.74
CA GLN A 198 17.48 -0.14 -0.96
C GLN A 198 18.47 0.75 -1.73
N ALA A 199 18.01 1.44 -2.77
CA ALA A 199 18.85 2.38 -3.50
C ALA A 199 19.27 3.59 -2.64
N MET A 200 18.35 4.20 -1.91
CA MET A 200 18.62 5.36 -1.04
C MET A 200 19.57 5.01 0.10
N LEU A 201 19.40 3.84 0.73
CA LEU A 201 20.31 3.33 1.76
C LEU A 201 21.70 3.04 1.18
N GLY A 202 21.76 2.45 -0.01
CA GLY A 202 23.02 2.24 -0.73
C GLY A 202 23.76 3.56 -1.02
N ALA A 203 23.05 4.58 -1.46
CA ALA A 203 23.59 5.93 -1.65
C ALA A 203 24.02 6.56 -0.30
N ALA A 204 23.27 6.36 0.77
CA ALA A 204 23.60 6.84 2.11
C ALA A 204 24.93 6.25 2.60
N TYR A 205 25.14 4.93 2.45
CA TYR A 205 26.43 4.29 2.76
C TYR A 205 27.56 4.76 1.84
N HIS A 206 27.29 5.01 0.56
CA HIS A 206 28.30 5.50 -0.39
C HIS A 206 28.85 6.89 0.01
N LEU A 207 27.93 7.79 0.39
CA LEU A 207 28.20 9.18 0.73
C LEU A 207 28.59 9.37 2.20
N GLY A 208 28.19 8.46 3.09
CA GLY A 208 28.34 8.62 4.53
C GLY A 208 27.27 9.53 5.13
N ALA A 209 26.09 9.57 4.52
CA ALA A 209 25.01 10.45 4.92
C ALA A 209 24.15 9.77 5.99
N GLY A 210 24.33 10.16 7.25
CA GLY A 210 23.56 9.60 8.38
C GLY A 210 24.00 8.20 8.85
N VAL A 211 24.86 7.53 8.07
CA VAL A 211 25.51 6.26 8.41
C VAL A 211 27.01 6.36 8.09
N PRO A 212 27.88 5.63 8.81
CA PRO A 212 29.29 5.54 8.45
C PRO A 212 29.45 5.00 7.02
N ARG A 213 30.45 5.52 6.29
CA ARG A 213 30.73 5.05 4.93
C ARG A 213 31.08 3.56 4.94
N ASP A 214 30.36 2.78 4.14
CA ASP A 214 30.67 1.38 3.88
C ASP A 214 30.49 1.11 2.39
N ARG A 215 31.60 0.95 1.68
CA ARG A 215 31.59 0.79 0.22
C ARG A 215 31.01 -0.55 -0.23
N VAL A 216 31.21 -1.61 0.56
CA VAL A 216 30.70 -2.94 0.24
C VAL A 216 29.19 -2.99 0.49
N ALA A 217 28.73 -2.46 1.63
CA ALA A 217 27.30 -2.34 1.92
C ALA A 217 26.60 -1.41 0.91
N ALA A 218 27.22 -0.29 0.54
CA ALA A 218 26.70 0.62 -0.47
C ALA A 218 26.43 -0.11 -1.80
N LEU A 219 27.43 -0.80 -2.34
CA LEU A 219 27.24 -1.54 -3.59
C LEU A 219 26.22 -2.68 -3.43
N ALA A 220 26.23 -3.41 -2.31
CA ALA A 220 25.27 -4.48 -2.07
C ALA A 220 23.82 -3.99 -2.10
N TRP A 221 23.51 -2.88 -1.41
CA TRP A 221 22.19 -2.28 -1.39
C TRP A 221 21.78 -1.67 -2.73
N LEU A 222 22.70 -1.00 -3.43
CA LEU A 222 22.45 -0.48 -4.78
C LEU A 222 22.14 -1.59 -5.80
N LEU A 223 22.85 -2.72 -5.72
CA LEU A 223 22.58 -3.88 -6.58
C LEU A 223 21.17 -4.45 -6.30
N ARG A 224 20.81 -4.63 -5.02
CA ARG A 224 19.44 -5.04 -4.66
C ARG A 224 18.38 -4.09 -5.17
N GLY A 225 18.54 -2.79 -4.93
CA GLY A 225 17.57 -1.78 -5.37
C GLY A 225 17.35 -1.84 -6.88
N ARG A 226 18.43 -1.92 -7.66
CA ARG A 226 18.34 -2.12 -9.12
C ARG A 226 17.60 -3.42 -9.48
N ASP A 227 17.99 -4.54 -8.87
CA ASP A 227 17.43 -5.85 -9.20
C ASP A 227 15.94 -5.96 -8.77
N ALA A 228 15.54 -5.16 -7.77
CA ALA A 228 14.15 -4.97 -7.34
C ALA A 228 13.38 -3.90 -8.15
N GLY A 229 14.03 -3.24 -9.12
CA GLY A 229 13.38 -2.33 -10.07
C GLY A 229 13.53 -0.83 -9.79
N SER A 230 14.29 -0.42 -8.78
CA SER A 230 14.53 1.01 -8.49
C SER A 230 15.50 1.63 -9.49
N GLU A 231 15.05 2.67 -10.20
CA GLU A 231 15.89 3.48 -11.08
C GLU A 231 16.86 4.39 -10.32
N LEU A 232 16.56 4.70 -9.05
CA LEU A 232 17.36 5.56 -8.18
C LEU A 232 18.77 5.01 -7.89
N ALA A 233 19.00 3.71 -8.10
CA ALA A 233 20.30 3.09 -7.90
C ALA A 233 21.30 3.43 -9.01
N ALA A 234 20.82 3.67 -10.24
CA ALA A 234 21.65 3.77 -11.43
C ALA A 234 22.75 4.84 -11.33
N PRO A 235 22.49 6.08 -10.84
CA PRO A 235 23.51 7.12 -10.76
C PRO A 235 24.69 6.78 -9.82
N PHE A 236 24.50 5.85 -8.88
CA PHE A 236 25.49 5.53 -7.86
C PHE A 236 26.28 4.24 -8.15
N LEU A 237 25.76 3.35 -8.99
CA LEU A 237 26.32 2.00 -9.20
C LEU A 237 27.77 2.02 -9.72
N ASP A 238 28.07 2.84 -10.71
CA ASP A 238 29.42 2.90 -11.29
C ASP A 238 30.42 3.53 -10.32
N ALA A 239 30.03 4.62 -9.65
CA ALA A 239 30.87 5.27 -8.65
C ALA A 239 31.15 4.35 -7.45
N ALA A 240 30.12 3.62 -6.97
CA ALA A 240 30.29 2.64 -5.90
C ALA A 240 31.22 1.49 -6.32
N ARG A 241 31.01 0.92 -7.52
CA ARG A 241 31.77 -0.22 -8.05
C ARG A 241 33.24 0.10 -8.32
N THR A 242 33.53 1.23 -8.95
CA THR A 242 34.92 1.64 -9.29
C THR A 242 35.78 1.92 -8.06
N SER A 243 35.16 2.13 -6.91
CA SER A 243 35.85 2.37 -5.64
C SER A 243 36.26 1.11 -4.88
N LEU A 244 35.98 -0.09 -5.43
CA LEU A 244 36.17 -1.39 -4.79
C LEU A 244 37.14 -2.29 -5.57
N SER A 245 37.85 -3.15 -4.84
CA SER A 245 38.61 -4.25 -5.43
C SER A 245 37.69 -5.36 -5.97
N PRO A 246 38.20 -6.27 -6.84
CA PRO A 246 37.42 -7.40 -7.33
C PRO A 246 36.84 -8.30 -6.22
N LEU A 247 37.59 -8.50 -5.12
CA LEU A 247 37.15 -9.29 -3.97
C LEU A 247 35.98 -8.61 -3.23
N GLU A 248 36.06 -7.30 -3.05
CA GLU A 248 34.98 -6.53 -2.41
C GLU A 248 33.72 -6.47 -3.28
N ILE A 249 33.87 -6.36 -4.61
CA ILE A 249 32.74 -6.46 -5.54
C ILE A 249 32.07 -7.83 -5.44
N ALA A 250 32.86 -8.92 -5.39
CA ALA A 250 32.32 -10.27 -5.22
C ALA A 250 31.57 -10.41 -3.88
N ARG A 251 32.12 -9.83 -2.80
CA ARG A 251 31.46 -9.79 -1.48
C ARG A 251 30.15 -8.99 -1.51
N ALA A 252 30.13 -7.83 -2.15
CA ALA A 252 28.93 -7.01 -2.27
C ALA A 252 27.81 -7.74 -3.03
N ARG A 253 28.14 -8.42 -4.13
CA ARG A 253 27.19 -9.28 -4.87
C ARG A 253 26.65 -10.40 -3.98
N ALA A 254 27.52 -11.13 -3.30
CA ALA A 254 27.10 -12.19 -2.38
C ALA A 254 26.22 -11.69 -1.23
N LEU A 255 26.36 -10.43 -0.79
CA LEU A 255 25.46 -9.81 0.20
C LEU A 255 24.12 -9.40 -0.42
N ALA A 256 24.13 -8.91 -1.66
CA ALA A 256 22.93 -8.56 -2.41
C ALA A 256 22.03 -9.80 -2.64
N ASP A 257 22.64 -10.96 -2.90
CA ASP A 257 21.92 -12.21 -3.22
C ASP A 257 21.34 -12.92 -1.99
N LYS A 258 21.71 -12.53 -0.76
CA LYS A 258 21.17 -13.16 0.45
C LYS A 258 19.66 -12.90 0.58
N PRO A 259 18.87 -13.79 1.19
CA PRO A 259 17.52 -13.43 1.61
C PRO A 259 17.56 -12.24 2.57
N LEU A 260 16.57 -11.34 2.48
CA LEU A 260 16.35 -10.32 3.50
C LEU A 260 15.94 -11.00 4.82
N PRO A 261 16.27 -10.43 5.98
CA PRO A 261 15.81 -10.97 7.25
C PRO A 261 14.28 -11.00 7.28
N GLU A 262 13.69 -12.02 7.90
CA GLU A 262 12.24 -12.04 8.10
C GLU A 262 11.83 -10.82 8.95
N PRO A 263 10.75 -10.12 8.59
CA PRO A 263 10.22 -9.06 9.43
C PRO A 263 9.90 -9.61 10.81
N VAL A 264 10.48 -9.02 11.86
CA VAL A 264 10.08 -9.35 13.24
C VAL A 264 8.62 -8.93 13.41
N ALA A 265 7.78 -9.90 13.80
CA ALA A 265 6.34 -9.74 14.02
C ALA A 265 6.02 -8.73 15.13
#